data_AF-A0A3A0FBM7-F1
#
_entry.id   AF-A0A3A0FBM7-F1
#
_cell.length_a   1.000
_cell.length_b   1.000
_cell.length_c   1.000
_cell.angle_alpha   90.00
_cell.angle_beta   90.00
_cell.angle_gamma   90.00
#
_symmetry.space_group_name_H-M   'P 1'
#
loop_
_entity.id
_entity.type
_entity.pdbx_description
1 polymer ?
#
loop_
_entity_poly.entity_id
_entity_poly.type
_entity_poly.pdbx_seq_one_letter_code
_entity_poly.pdbx_strand_id
1 'polypeptide(L)'
;MAGDAALKLDSGTAWKCKPFVKWAGGKGQLLPELIRRVPSRINNYFEPFVGSGALFFELQPESATLSDINADLINAYCVVRDRVEKLISSLAHHRYEKRYYYKVRAQDRLPLYAQFSPVERASRLIYLNKTCFNGLYRVNSAGHFNVPFGRYTNPTICDSENLKGCSAALAMANTLRPSAMACAAC
;
A
#
# COMPACT_ATOMS: atom_id res chain seq x y z
N MET A 1 24.74 18.37 -14.94
CA MET A 1 25.08 18.21 -13.52
C MET A 1 23.81 17.75 -12.82
N ALA A 2 23.65 16.45 -12.58
CA ALA A 2 22.53 15.93 -11.80
C ALA A 2 22.86 16.19 -10.33
N GLY A 3 21.96 16.87 -9.61
CA GLY A 3 22.17 17.20 -8.20
C GLY A 3 22.18 15.94 -7.34
N ASP A 4 23.15 15.89 -6.42
CA ASP A 4 23.35 14.82 -5.46
C ASP A 4 22.31 14.90 -4.33
N ALA A 5 21.59 13.80 -4.10
CA ALA A 5 20.58 13.68 -3.05
C ALA A 5 21.00 12.68 -1.97
N ALA A 6 21.01 13.11 -0.71
CA ALA A 6 21.25 12.24 0.44
C ALA A 6 19.97 11.48 0.83
N LEU A 7 20.11 10.28 1.42
CA LEU A 7 18.97 9.58 2.00
C LEU A 7 18.38 10.42 3.15
N LYS A 8 17.05 10.53 3.20
CA LYS A 8 16.37 11.43 4.15
C LYS A 8 16.53 11.07 5.62
N LEU A 9 17.06 9.87 5.92
CA LEU A 9 17.41 9.42 7.28
C LEU A 9 18.29 10.45 8.02
N ASP A 10 19.13 11.20 7.31
CA ASP A 10 20.09 12.14 7.91
C ASP A 10 19.60 13.60 7.95
N SER A 11 18.44 13.91 7.35
CA SER A 11 18.06 15.29 6.99
C SER A 11 16.92 15.90 7.80
N GLY A 12 16.23 15.14 8.67
CA GLY A 12 15.06 15.63 9.42
C GLY A 12 13.83 15.97 8.57
N THR A 13 13.84 15.68 7.26
CA THR A 13 12.76 16.00 6.30
C THR A 13 11.91 14.79 5.88
N ALA A 14 12.02 13.67 6.60
CA ALA A 14 11.26 12.46 6.34
C ALA A 14 9.80 12.62 6.79
N TRP A 15 8.87 12.17 5.95
CA TRP A 15 7.45 12.15 6.29
C TRP A 15 7.20 11.06 7.33
N LYS A 16 6.51 11.40 8.42
CA LYS A 16 6.13 10.41 9.43
C LYS A 16 5.05 9.49 8.86
N CYS A 17 5.45 8.33 8.34
CA CYS A 17 4.55 7.35 7.76
C CYS A 17 5.07 5.92 7.99
N LYS A 18 4.15 4.96 7.90
CA LYS A 18 4.40 3.52 8.01
C LYS A 18 3.53 2.78 6.99
N PRO A 19 3.88 1.54 6.61
CA PRO A 19 3.07 0.72 5.72
C PRO A 19 1.57 0.75 6.03
N PHE A 20 0.76 1.17 5.05
CA PHE A 20 -0.69 1.30 5.21
C PHE A 20 -1.43 -0.04 5.10
N VAL A 21 -0.78 -1.10 4.61
CA VAL A 21 -1.27 -2.49 4.59
C VAL A 21 -0.36 -3.43 5.37
N LYS A 22 -0.95 -4.46 5.98
CA LYS A 22 -0.21 -5.65 6.42
C LYS A 22 -0.01 -6.56 5.21
N TRP A 23 1.21 -7.04 5.01
CA TRP A 23 1.53 -7.92 3.88
C TRP A 23 2.44 -9.05 4.36
N ALA A 24 2.19 -10.26 3.86
CA ALA A 24 3.05 -11.40 4.17
C ALA A 24 4.47 -11.11 3.67
N GLY A 25 5.48 -11.46 4.48
CA GLY A 25 6.88 -11.14 4.17
C GLY A 25 7.25 -9.66 4.36
N GLY A 26 6.43 -8.89 5.07
CA GLY A 26 6.74 -7.50 5.42
C GLY A 26 8.10 -7.40 6.12
N LYS A 27 8.99 -6.56 5.59
CA LYS A 27 10.39 -6.47 6.02
C LYS A 27 10.61 -5.68 7.31
N GLY A 28 9.55 -5.37 8.06
CA GLY A 28 9.58 -4.48 9.24
C GLY A 28 10.59 -4.93 10.30
N GLN A 29 10.63 -6.23 10.62
CA GLN A 29 11.59 -6.77 11.60
C GLN A 29 13.04 -6.78 11.09
N LEU A 30 13.23 -6.74 9.76
CA LEU A 30 14.54 -6.75 9.11
C LEU A 30 15.06 -5.35 8.81
N LEU A 31 14.27 -4.29 9.03
CA LEU A 31 14.68 -2.92 8.73
C LEU A 31 16.04 -2.53 9.32
N PRO A 32 16.35 -2.83 10.61
CA PRO A 32 17.66 -2.48 11.17
C PRO A 32 18.84 -3.12 10.43
N GLU A 33 18.66 -4.33 9.90
CA GLU A 33 19.70 -5.02 9.12
C GLU A 33 19.80 -4.47 7.70
N LEU A 34 18.65 -4.20 7.07
CA LEU A 34 18.60 -3.67 5.71
C LEU A 34 19.20 -2.27 5.64
N ILE A 35 18.82 -1.37 6.56
CA ILE A 35 19.33 0.01 6.61
C ILE A 35 20.85 0.03 6.73
N ARG A 36 21.45 -0.87 7.54
CA ARG A 36 22.91 -0.97 7.70
C ARG A 36 23.66 -1.35 6.41
N ARG A 37 22.97 -1.96 5.45
CA ARG A 37 23.53 -2.44 4.17
C ARG A 37 23.15 -1.57 2.99
N VAL A 38 22.18 -0.68 3.18
CA VAL A 38 21.80 0.30 2.16
C VAL A 38 22.96 1.29 1.98
N PRO A 39 23.36 1.59 0.73
CA PRO A 39 24.41 2.57 0.49
C PRO A 39 23.97 3.94 1.04
N SER A 40 24.94 4.74 1.49
CA SER A 40 24.67 6.09 2.05
C SER A 40 24.00 7.05 1.05
N ARG A 41 24.04 6.72 -0.25
CA ARG A 41 23.41 7.49 -1.33
C ARG A 41 22.68 6.56 -2.30
N ILE A 42 21.45 6.93 -2.67
CA ILE A 42 20.66 6.24 -3.68
C ILE A 42 20.18 7.26 -4.70
N ASN A 43 20.62 7.12 -5.95
CA ASN A 43 20.14 7.96 -7.05
C ASN A 43 18.74 7.51 -7.51
N ASN A 44 18.56 6.20 -7.69
CA ASN A 44 17.29 5.61 -8.10
C ASN A 44 17.04 4.33 -7.30
N TYR A 45 15.92 4.29 -6.59
CA TYR A 45 15.48 3.14 -5.83
C TYR A 45 14.56 2.26 -6.66
N PHE A 46 14.81 0.95 -6.69
CA PHE A 46 13.96 -0.01 -7.38
C PHE A 46 13.54 -1.10 -6.40
N GLU A 47 12.22 -1.29 -6.22
CA GLU A 47 11.68 -2.36 -5.40
C GLU A 47 10.66 -3.18 -6.22
N PRO A 48 11.11 -4.25 -6.91
CA PRO A 48 10.26 -5.04 -7.80
C PRO A 48 9.23 -5.92 -7.08
N PHE A 49 9.35 -6.04 -5.75
CA PHE A 49 8.46 -6.79 -4.87
C PHE A 49 8.13 -5.95 -3.64
N VAL A 50 7.43 -4.83 -3.86
CA VAL A 50 7.20 -3.83 -2.81
C VAL A 50 6.42 -4.39 -1.61
N GLY A 51 5.43 -5.26 -1.84
CA GLY A 51 4.59 -5.77 -0.76
C GLY A 51 4.00 -4.64 0.09
N SER A 52 4.35 -4.57 1.39
CA SER A 52 3.92 -3.49 2.27
C SER A 52 4.74 -2.19 2.14
N GLY A 53 5.84 -2.21 1.38
CA GLY A 53 6.74 -1.07 1.16
C GLY A 53 7.52 -0.65 2.41
N ALA A 54 7.80 -1.59 3.32
CA ALA A 54 8.44 -1.28 4.60
C ALA A 54 9.78 -0.56 4.41
N LEU A 55 10.64 -1.04 3.50
CA LEU A 55 11.93 -0.42 3.23
C LEU A 55 11.77 0.92 2.49
N PHE A 56 10.87 1.00 1.51
CA PHE A 56 10.58 2.26 0.83
C PHE A 56 10.14 3.37 1.80
N PHE A 57 9.18 3.09 2.68
CA PHE A 57 8.68 4.10 3.64
C PHE A 57 9.71 4.48 4.71
N GLU A 58 10.66 3.60 4.98
CA GLU A 58 11.80 3.88 5.87
C GLU A 58 12.84 4.77 5.19
N LEU A 59 13.22 4.47 3.94
CA LEU A 59 14.28 5.18 3.22
C LEU A 59 13.82 6.50 2.59
N GLN A 60 12.56 6.57 2.12
CA GLN A 60 11.97 7.69 1.40
C GLN A 60 12.91 8.33 0.36
N PRO A 61 13.42 7.53 -0.60
CA PRO A 61 14.34 8.00 -1.63
C PRO A 61 13.67 9.06 -2.51
N GLU A 62 14.46 9.97 -3.06
CA GLU A 62 13.95 11.06 -3.93
C GLU A 62 13.45 10.58 -5.29
N SER A 63 13.90 9.40 -5.74
CA SER A 63 13.44 8.75 -6.96
C SER A 63 13.26 7.26 -6.70
N ALA A 64 12.03 6.77 -6.93
CA ALA A 64 11.69 5.36 -6.75
C ALA A 64 10.82 4.78 -7.89
N THR A 65 11.09 3.51 -8.21
CA THR A 65 10.22 2.64 -8.99
C THR A 65 9.79 1.48 -8.11
N LEU A 66 8.50 1.40 -7.80
CA LEU A 66 7.92 0.32 -7.00
C LEU A 66 7.08 -0.58 -7.91
N SER A 67 7.19 -1.89 -7.73
CA SER A 67 6.41 -2.85 -8.48
C SER A 67 6.02 -4.05 -7.65
N ASP A 68 4.94 -4.71 -8.06
CA ASP A 68 4.45 -5.96 -7.48
C ASP A 68 3.58 -6.66 -8.52
N ILE A 69 3.49 -7.99 -8.47
CA ILE A 69 2.59 -8.73 -9.37
C ILE A 69 1.11 -8.46 -9.06
N ASN A 70 0.81 -8.05 -7.83
CA ASN A 70 -0.54 -7.79 -7.39
C ASN A 70 -1.05 -6.41 -7.87
N ALA A 71 -1.91 -6.42 -8.89
CA ALA A 71 -2.48 -5.20 -9.44
C ALA A 71 -3.39 -4.44 -8.46
N ASP A 72 -4.10 -5.11 -7.54
CA ASP A 72 -4.91 -4.41 -6.52
C ASP A 72 -4.03 -3.66 -5.53
N LEU A 73 -2.88 -4.25 -5.17
CA LEU A 73 -1.89 -3.62 -4.31
C LEU A 73 -1.32 -2.37 -4.99
N ILE A 74 -0.85 -2.49 -6.23
CA ILE A 74 -0.33 -1.34 -6.99
C ILE A 74 -1.39 -0.26 -7.18
N ASN A 75 -2.65 -0.63 -7.45
CA ASN A 75 -3.76 0.32 -7.46
C ASN A 75 -3.90 1.04 -6.11
N ALA A 76 -3.77 0.34 -4.97
CA ALA A 76 -3.82 0.98 -3.66
C ALA A 76 -2.68 1.99 -3.46
N TYR A 77 -1.44 1.67 -3.88
CA TYR A 77 -0.33 2.63 -3.86
C TYR A 77 -0.61 3.86 -4.73
N CYS A 78 -1.09 3.68 -5.96
CA CYS A 78 -1.46 4.81 -6.84
C CYS A 78 -2.56 5.67 -6.24
N VAL A 79 -3.59 5.06 -5.65
CA VAL A 79 -4.69 5.80 -5.02
C VAL A 79 -4.22 6.55 -3.77
N VAL A 80 -3.35 5.97 -2.95
CA VAL A 80 -2.75 6.67 -1.80
C VAL A 80 -1.90 7.85 -2.29
N ARG A 81 -1.15 7.69 -3.38
CA ARG A 81 -0.36 8.78 -3.96
C ARG A 81 -1.26 9.91 -4.51
N ASP A 82 -2.22 9.56 -5.37
CA ASP A 82 -2.89 10.53 -6.25
C ASP A 82 -4.26 11.00 -5.75
N ARG A 83 -4.90 10.24 -4.84
CA ARG A 83 -6.32 10.41 -4.47
C ARG A 83 -6.56 10.16 -2.98
N VAL A 84 -5.59 10.49 -2.12
CA VAL A 84 -5.62 10.18 -0.68
C VAL A 84 -6.86 10.70 0.04
N GLU A 85 -7.33 11.92 -0.25
CA GLU A 85 -8.51 12.49 0.42
C GLU A 85 -9.80 11.74 0.03
N LYS A 86 -9.93 11.34 -1.23
CA LYS A 86 -11.07 10.50 -1.69
C LYS A 86 -11.02 9.11 -1.05
N LEU A 87 -9.82 8.54 -0.89
CA LEU A 87 -9.63 7.28 -0.20
C LEU A 87 -10.01 7.38 1.28
N ILE A 88 -9.56 8.43 1.99
CA ILE A 88 -9.91 8.68 3.40
C ILE A 88 -11.43 8.79 3.55
N SER A 89 -12.09 9.57 2.70
CA SER A 89 -13.55 9.69 2.69
C SER A 89 -14.24 8.33 2.46
N SER A 90 -13.78 7.55 1.48
CA SER A 90 -14.31 6.22 1.22
C SER A 90 -14.10 5.26 2.41
N LEU A 91 -12.93 5.30 3.04
CA LEU A 91 -12.59 4.44 4.18
C LEU A 91 -13.42 4.75 5.43
N ALA A 92 -13.79 6.02 5.63
CA ALA A 92 -14.61 6.47 6.76
C ALA A 92 -16.02 5.85 6.78
N HIS A 93 -16.51 5.33 5.65
CA HIS A 93 -17.82 4.68 5.57
C HIS A 93 -17.83 3.21 6.01
N HIS A 94 -16.65 2.58 6.12
CA HIS A 94 -16.57 1.17 6.51
C HIS A 94 -16.79 0.98 8.01
N ARG A 95 -17.38 -0.17 8.37
CA ARG A 95 -17.67 -0.53 9.76
C ARG A 95 -16.98 -1.84 10.13
N TYR A 96 -16.47 -1.92 11.34
CA TYR A 96 -15.94 -3.17 11.88
C TYR A 96 -17.07 -4.05 12.43
N GLU A 97 -17.80 -4.70 11.52
CA GLU A 97 -18.92 -5.58 11.83
C GLU A 97 -18.85 -6.84 10.98
N LYS A 98 -19.03 -8.02 11.58
CA LYS A 98 -18.89 -9.31 10.89
C LYS A 98 -19.82 -9.45 9.67
N ARG A 99 -21.09 -9.04 9.78
CA ARG A 99 -22.03 -9.12 8.65
C ARG A 99 -21.63 -8.16 7.53
N TYR A 100 -21.26 -6.92 7.87
CA TYR A 100 -20.77 -5.94 6.91
C TYR A 100 -19.49 -6.42 6.21
N TYR A 101 -18.54 -6.99 6.94
CA TYR A 101 -17.32 -7.56 6.38
C TYR A 101 -17.61 -8.59 5.29
N TYR A 102 -18.51 -9.55 5.54
CA TYR A 102 -18.82 -10.57 4.54
C TYR A 102 -19.58 -10.01 3.33
N LYS A 103 -20.35 -8.93 3.49
CA LYS A 103 -20.94 -8.18 2.36
C LYS A 103 -19.85 -7.56 1.48
N VAL A 104 -18.92 -6.80 2.09
CA VAL A 104 -17.80 -6.18 1.36
C VAL A 104 -16.89 -7.24 0.73
N ARG A 105 -16.61 -8.33 1.44
CA ARG A 105 -15.82 -9.45 0.93
C ARG A 105 -16.49 -10.10 -0.29
N ALA A 106 -17.81 -10.23 -0.30
CA ALA A 106 -18.55 -10.84 -1.40
C ALA A 106 -18.58 -9.99 -2.68
N GLN A 107 -18.24 -8.70 -2.61
CA GLN A 107 -18.37 -7.78 -3.76
C GLN A 107 -17.59 -8.25 -5.00
N ASP A 108 -16.40 -8.86 -4.83
CA ASP A 108 -15.58 -9.35 -5.96
C ASP A 108 -16.20 -10.49 -6.77
N ARG A 109 -17.33 -11.05 -6.32
CA ARG A 109 -18.11 -12.07 -7.02
C ARG A 109 -19.26 -11.46 -7.83
N LEU A 110 -19.52 -10.16 -7.69
CA LEU A 110 -20.64 -9.48 -8.32
C LEU A 110 -20.19 -8.82 -9.64
N PRO A 111 -21.04 -8.80 -10.69
CA PRO A 111 -20.70 -8.13 -11.96
C PRO A 111 -20.33 -6.65 -11.79
N LEU A 112 -20.94 -5.96 -10.82
CA LEU A 112 -20.67 -4.55 -10.52
C LEU A 112 -19.23 -4.30 -10.08
N TYR A 113 -18.52 -5.31 -9.54
CA TYR A 113 -17.14 -5.14 -9.10
C TYR A 113 -16.19 -4.74 -10.24
N ALA A 114 -16.46 -5.20 -11.47
CA ALA A 114 -15.70 -4.79 -12.65
C ALA A 114 -15.81 -3.29 -12.93
N GLN A 115 -16.84 -2.62 -12.40
CA GLN A 115 -17.10 -1.19 -12.57
C GLN A 115 -16.58 -0.36 -11.40
N PHE A 116 -16.00 -0.98 -10.36
CA PHE A 116 -15.48 -0.24 -9.22
C PHE A 116 -14.34 0.68 -9.67
N SER A 117 -14.43 1.93 -9.24
CA SER A 117 -13.36 2.90 -9.41
C SER A 117 -12.08 2.44 -8.70
N PRO A 118 -10.90 2.98 -9.10
CA PRO A 118 -9.64 2.76 -8.39
C PRO A 118 -9.74 2.98 -6.88
N VAL A 119 -10.46 4.03 -6.45
CA VAL A 119 -10.64 4.40 -5.04
C VAL A 119 -11.46 3.35 -4.30
N GLU A 120 -12.56 2.85 -4.89
CA GLU A 120 -13.39 1.81 -4.29
C GLU A 120 -12.61 0.49 -4.14
N ARG A 121 -11.82 0.12 -5.14
CA ARG A 121 -10.95 -1.08 -5.07
C ARG A 121 -9.89 -0.96 -3.97
N ALA A 122 -9.21 0.19 -3.89
CA ALA A 122 -8.21 0.44 -2.86
C ALA A 122 -8.84 0.48 -1.45
N SER A 123 -9.97 1.18 -1.30
CA SER A 123 -10.75 1.26 -0.06
C SER A 123 -11.17 -0.13 0.42
N ARG A 124 -11.72 -0.95 -0.49
CA ARG A 124 -12.08 -2.34 -0.20
C ARG A 124 -10.86 -3.16 0.23
N LEU A 125 -9.73 -3.07 -0.47
CA LEU A 125 -8.52 -3.82 -0.12
C LEU A 125 -8.02 -3.45 1.28
N ILE A 126 -7.89 -2.15 1.57
CA ILE A 126 -7.41 -1.68 2.88
C ILE A 126 -8.38 -2.09 3.98
N TYR A 127 -9.69 -1.90 3.79
CA TYR A 127 -10.70 -2.34 4.77
C TYR A 127 -10.59 -3.82 5.08
N LEU A 128 -10.58 -4.68 4.05
CA LEU A 128 -10.46 -6.13 4.23
C LEU A 128 -9.14 -6.47 4.91
N ASN A 129 -8.02 -5.84 4.52
CA ASN A 129 -6.72 -6.05 5.15
C ASN A 129 -6.71 -5.68 6.64
N LYS A 130 -7.34 -4.57 7.03
CA LYS A 130 -7.38 -4.13 8.45
C LYS A 130 -8.32 -4.96 9.31
N THR A 131 -9.29 -5.65 8.71
CA THR A 131 -10.37 -6.34 9.44
C THR A 131 -10.40 -7.85 9.27
N CYS A 132 -9.65 -8.42 8.31
CA CYS A 132 -9.54 -9.86 8.11
C CYS A 132 -8.51 -10.50 9.06
N PHE A 133 -8.53 -11.83 9.17
CA PHE A 133 -7.59 -12.59 9.99
C PHE A 133 -6.13 -12.30 9.61
N ASN A 134 -5.36 -11.81 10.58
CA ASN A 134 -3.94 -11.46 10.50
C ASN A 134 -3.54 -10.48 9.39
N GLY A 135 -4.49 -9.77 8.78
CA GLY A 135 -4.20 -8.89 7.64
C GLY A 135 -3.58 -9.61 6.46
N LEU A 136 -3.98 -10.87 6.24
CA LEU A 136 -3.52 -11.67 5.12
C LEU A 136 -4.20 -11.20 3.82
N TYR A 137 -3.45 -11.19 2.73
CA TYR A 137 -4.03 -11.16 1.38
C TYR A 137 -4.00 -12.57 0.80
N ARG A 138 -5.19 -13.11 0.47
CA ARG A 138 -5.32 -14.43 -0.15
C ARG A 138 -6.58 -14.48 -1.03
N VAL A 139 -6.41 -15.01 -2.23
CA VAL A 139 -7.47 -15.27 -3.18
C VAL A 139 -7.58 -16.77 -3.46
N ASN A 140 -8.73 -17.22 -3.96
CA ASN A 140 -8.89 -18.58 -4.51
C ASN A 140 -8.46 -18.62 -5.99
N SER A 141 -8.60 -19.79 -6.63
CA SER A 141 -8.30 -19.98 -8.06
C SER A 141 -9.13 -19.10 -9.00
N ALA A 142 -10.26 -18.58 -8.54
CA ALA A 142 -11.10 -17.63 -9.28
C ALA A 142 -10.73 -16.15 -9.01
N GLY A 143 -9.65 -15.88 -8.28
CA GLY A 143 -9.23 -14.52 -7.94
C GLY A 143 -10.05 -13.85 -6.83
N HIS A 144 -11.01 -14.54 -6.20
CA HIS A 144 -11.84 -13.97 -5.15
C HIS A 144 -11.16 -14.00 -3.79
N PHE A 145 -11.18 -12.88 -3.07
CA PHE A 145 -10.65 -12.78 -1.72
C PHE A 145 -11.41 -13.72 -0.77
N ASN A 146 -10.66 -14.52 0.01
CA ASN A 146 -11.22 -15.61 0.81
C ASN A 146 -10.73 -15.68 2.27
N VAL A 147 -10.12 -14.62 2.80
CA VAL A 147 -9.71 -14.57 4.21
C VAL A 147 -10.94 -14.35 5.11
N PRO A 148 -11.06 -15.05 6.25
CA PRO A 148 -12.17 -14.85 7.18
C PRO A 148 -12.04 -13.54 7.96
N PHE A 149 -13.15 -13.12 8.58
CA PHE A 149 -13.18 -11.96 9.50
C PHE A 149 -12.20 -12.17 10.67
N GLY A 150 -11.38 -11.17 10.94
CA GLY A 150 -10.46 -11.14 12.08
C GLY A 150 -11.19 -10.84 13.39
N ARG A 151 -10.54 -11.12 14.51
CA ARG A 151 -11.05 -10.80 15.85
C ARG A 151 -10.10 -9.81 16.52
N TYR A 152 -10.36 -8.52 16.28
CA TYR A 152 -9.68 -7.37 16.87
C TYR A 152 -10.62 -6.63 17.82
N THR A 153 -10.08 -5.98 18.85
CA THR A 153 -10.86 -5.16 19.79
C THR A 153 -11.28 -3.83 19.17
N ASN A 154 -10.36 -3.13 18.49
CA ASN A 154 -10.63 -1.86 17.81
C ASN A 154 -9.64 -1.63 16.65
N PRO A 155 -9.84 -2.26 15.48
CA PRO A 155 -8.91 -2.11 14.37
C PRO A 155 -9.03 -0.72 13.74
N THR A 156 -7.91 -0.03 13.58
CA THR A 156 -7.86 1.23 12.82
C THR A 156 -8.05 0.94 11.33
N ILE A 157 -9.27 1.15 10.83
CA ILE A 157 -9.60 1.00 9.41
C ILE A 157 -9.01 2.17 8.59
N CYS A 158 -9.21 3.40 9.08
CA CYS A 158 -8.73 4.62 8.46
C CYS A 158 -7.75 5.34 9.40
N ASP A 159 -6.46 5.27 9.08
CA ASP A 159 -5.41 6.06 9.73
C ASP A 159 -5.10 7.24 8.79
N SER A 160 -5.88 8.32 8.90
CA SER A 160 -5.86 9.43 7.95
C SER A 160 -4.53 10.17 7.95
N GLU A 161 -3.93 10.40 9.13
CA GLU A 161 -2.60 11.01 9.26
C GLU A 161 -1.54 10.14 8.57
N ASN A 162 -1.54 8.83 8.82
CA ASN A 162 -0.59 7.94 8.16
C ASN A 162 -0.78 7.90 6.64
N LEU A 163 -2.02 7.89 6.14
CA LEU A 163 -2.30 7.88 4.71
C LEU A 163 -1.80 9.16 4.03
N LYS A 164 -1.95 10.32 4.66
CA LYS A 164 -1.39 11.59 4.16
C LYS A 164 0.15 11.57 4.16
N GLY A 165 0.77 11.04 5.22
CA GLY A 165 2.22 10.84 5.25
C GLY A 165 2.71 9.89 4.15
N CYS A 166 2.00 8.77 3.93
CA CYS A 166 2.31 7.84 2.85
C CYS A 166 2.15 8.50 1.47
N SER A 167 1.11 9.30 1.28
CA SER A 167 0.87 10.06 0.05
C SER A 167 2.04 11.00 -0.25
N ALA A 168 2.50 11.75 0.77
CA ALA A 168 3.62 12.67 0.64
C ALA A 168 4.95 11.94 0.34
N ALA A 169 5.19 10.78 0.95
CA ALA A 169 6.35 9.93 0.64
C ALA A 169 6.27 9.35 -0.79
N LEU A 170 5.09 8.89 -1.21
CA LEU A 170 4.85 8.33 -2.54
C LEU A 170 4.84 9.37 -3.66
N ALA A 171 4.66 10.66 -3.36
CA ALA A 171 4.76 11.72 -4.35
C ALA A 171 6.17 11.80 -4.97
N MET A 172 7.19 11.28 -4.28
CA MET A 172 8.57 11.14 -4.78
C MET A 172 8.79 9.85 -5.59
N ALA A 173 7.80 8.95 -5.64
CA ALA A 173 7.88 7.72 -6.41
C ALA A 173 7.52 7.99 -7.88
N ASN A 174 8.56 7.98 -8.72
CA ASN A 174 8.48 8.26 -10.16
C ASN A 174 7.66 7.21 -10.92
N THR A 175 7.54 5.98 -10.43
CA THR A 175 6.85 4.91 -11.15
C THR A 175 6.26 3.85 -10.21
N LEU A 176 4.99 3.49 -10.43
CA LEU A 176 4.28 2.40 -9.76
C LEU A 176 3.72 1.46 -10.84
N ARG A 177 4.14 0.18 -10.85
CA ARG A 177 3.77 -0.76 -11.93
C ARG A 177 3.41 -2.16 -11.43
N PRO A 178 2.43 -2.84 -12.05
CA PRO A 178 2.32 -4.29 -11.93
C PRO A 178 3.55 -4.97 -12.56
N SER A 179 4.17 -5.94 -11.87
CA SER A 179 5.45 -6.55 -12.28
C SER A 179 5.41 -7.32 -13.61
N ALA A 180 4.23 -7.49 -14.22
CA ALA A 180 4.03 -8.19 -15.49
C ALA A 180 3.68 -7.29 -16.68
N MET A 181 3.63 -5.96 -16.53
CA MET A 181 3.50 -5.05 -17.69
C MET A 181 4.31 -3.77 -17.49
N ALA A 182 5.28 -3.57 -18.37
CA ALA A 182 5.73 -2.25 -18.77
C ALA A 182 4.51 -1.53 -19.38
N CYS A 183 3.75 -0.82 -18.54
CA CYS A 183 2.75 0.09 -19.05
C CYS A 183 3.51 1.23 -19.73
N ALA A 184 3.52 1.19 -21.06
CA ALA A 184 3.90 2.30 -21.90
C ALA A 184 3.15 3.53 -21.41
N ALA A 185 3.87 4.65 -21.34
CA ALA A 185 3.25 5.95 -21.25
C ALA A 185 2.21 6.09 -22.38
N CYS A 186 0.98 6.42 -22.03
CA CYS A 186 -0.02 7.04 -22.88
C CYS A 186 -0.70 8.10 -22.03
#